data_AF-A0A6P6N5F1-F1
#
_entry.id   AF-A0A6P6N5F1-F1
#
_cell.length_a   1.000
_cell.length_b   1.000
_cell.length_c   1.000
_cell.angle_alpha   90.00
_cell.angle_beta   90.00
_cell.angle_gamma   90.00
#
_symmetry.space_group_name_H-M   'P 1'
#
loop_
_entity.id
_entity.type
_entity.pdbx_description
1 polymer ?
#
loop_
_entity_poly.entity_id
_entity_poly.type
_entity_poly.pdbx_seq_one_letter_code
_entity_poly.pdbx_strand_id
1 'polypeptide(L)'
;MFSAPPLPAAIGSQKKFSRPLLPGSASKLSQEEQAQAHEARFRSISTELAQLHSYPPDRKVKGRELEEYRLREEYLEFEKTRYETYSMLLRAKQRCEDDDLSVFEAMLLEEGALQRAQSSPTLQDSSLTCSTRDGASQSTAAGAQEPSGNGNNSCSRGQGQRHSYRQAVRK
;
A
#
# COMPACT_ATOMS: atom_id res chain seq x y z
N MET A 1 30.91 6.19 -53.58
CA MET A 1 30.62 5.94 -52.15
C MET A 1 29.23 5.33 -52.08
N PHE A 2 29.12 4.03 -51.76
CA PHE A 2 27.83 3.34 -51.66
C PHE A 2 27.70 2.78 -50.25
N SER A 3 27.32 3.63 -49.30
CA SER A 3 26.86 3.18 -47.98
C SER A 3 25.38 2.83 -48.08
N ALA A 4 24.99 1.66 -47.56
CA ALA A 4 23.59 1.31 -47.45
C ALA A 4 22.85 2.33 -46.56
N PRO A 5 21.58 2.66 -46.86
CA PRO A 5 20.78 3.50 -45.99
C PRO A 5 20.68 2.89 -44.58
N PRO A 6 20.67 3.71 -43.51
CA PRO A 6 20.61 3.23 -42.14
C PRO A 6 19.38 2.33 -41.94
N LEU A 7 19.59 1.21 -41.24
CA LEU A 7 18.53 0.24 -40.97
C LEU A 7 17.37 0.92 -40.21
N PRO A 8 16.11 0.55 -40.50
CA PRO A 8 14.99 1.01 -39.71
C PRO A 8 15.21 0.68 -38.24
N ALA A 9 14.83 1.60 -37.35
CA ALA A 9 14.98 1.42 -35.91
C ALA A 9 14.39 0.06 -35.50
N ALA A 10 15.14 -0.69 -34.69
CA ALA A 10 14.67 -1.99 -34.23
C ALA A 10 13.28 -1.85 -33.60
N ILE A 11 12.36 -2.75 -33.94
CA ILE A 11 10.96 -2.82 -33.46
C ILE A 11 10.84 -2.75 -31.91
N GLY A 12 11.95 -2.91 -31.18
CA GLY A 12 12.04 -2.76 -29.73
C GLY A 12 12.12 -1.33 -29.16
N SER A 13 12.25 -0.28 -29.99
CA SER A 13 12.41 1.13 -29.56
C SER A 13 11.12 1.82 -29.09
N GLN A 14 9.99 1.12 -29.06
CA GLN A 14 8.78 1.72 -28.48
C GLN A 14 9.00 2.04 -27.00
N LYS A 15 8.71 3.28 -26.62
CA LYS A 15 8.82 3.78 -25.24
C LYS A 15 7.94 2.89 -24.36
N LYS A 16 8.57 2.07 -23.53
CA LYS A 16 7.86 1.18 -22.60
C LYS A 16 6.95 2.02 -21.70
N PHE A 17 5.84 1.44 -21.29
CA PHE A 17 5.07 1.99 -20.18
C PHE A 17 5.99 2.20 -18.97
N SER A 18 5.95 3.41 -18.42
CA SER A 18 6.68 3.80 -17.23
C SER A 18 5.72 4.59 -16.36
N ARG A 19 5.62 4.24 -15.07
CA ARG A 19 4.79 4.98 -14.12
C ARG A 19 5.27 6.44 -14.07
N PRO A 20 4.39 7.43 -14.22
CA PRO A 20 4.77 8.83 -14.12
C PRO A 20 5.25 9.14 -12.69
N LEU A 21 6.22 10.05 -12.60
CA LEU A 21 6.70 10.53 -11.31
C LEU A 21 5.63 11.39 -10.64
N LEU A 22 5.48 11.23 -9.33
CA LEU A 22 4.58 12.07 -8.55
C LEU A 22 5.16 13.49 -8.42
N PRO A 23 4.28 14.52 -8.30
CA PRO A 23 4.72 15.86 -7.95
C PRO A 23 5.54 15.85 -6.65
N GLY A 24 6.66 16.58 -6.64
CA GLY A 24 7.54 16.68 -5.47
C GLY A 24 7.13 17.76 -4.46
N SER A 25 6.05 18.48 -4.71
CA SER A 25 5.57 19.57 -3.85
C SER A 25 4.05 19.49 -3.64
N ALA A 26 3.59 20.13 -2.57
CA ALA A 26 2.17 20.19 -2.24
C ALA A 26 1.34 20.97 -3.28
N SER A 27 0.03 20.68 -3.31
CA SER A 27 -0.93 21.40 -4.14
C SER A 27 -0.98 22.89 -3.76
N LYS A 28 -1.16 23.75 -4.76
CA LYS A 28 -1.44 25.19 -4.60
C LYS A 28 -2.93 25.52 -4.76
N LEU A 29 -3.76 24.50 -5.02
CA LEU A 29 -5.20 24.63 -5.19
C LEU A 29 -5.89 24.84 -3.84
N SER A 30 -7.03 25.52 -3.85
CA SER A 30 -7.95 25.50 -2.71
C SER A 30 -8.48 24.07 -2.47
N GLN A 31 -9.01 23.82 -1.26
CA GLN A 31 -9.54 22.50 -0.92
C GLN A 31 -10.66 22.03 -1.88
N GLU A 32 -11.51 22.96 -2.32
CA GLU A 32 -12.60 22.66 -3.26
C GLU A 32 -12.07 22.35 -4.66
N GLU A 33 -11.15 23.17 -5.19
CA GLU A 33 -10.51 22.91 -6.48
C GLU A 33 -9.71 21.60 -6.45
N GLN A 34 -9.08 21.28 -5.32
CA GLN A 34 -8.34 20.03 -5.15
C GLN A 34 -9.28 18.82 -5.17
N ALA A 35 -10.44 18.90 -4.50
CA ALA A 35 -11.45 17.84 -4.51
C ALA A 35 -11.96 17.60 -5.95
N GLN A 36 -12.33 18.68 -6.65
CA GLN A 36 -12.79 18.60 -8.05
C GLN A 36 -11.71 18.02 -8.98
N ALA A 37 -10.45 18.41 -8.79
CA ALA A 37 -9.34 17.88 -9.58
C ALA A 37 -9.10 16.38 -9.34
N HIS A 38 -9.23 15.89 -8.10
CA HIS A 38 -9.12 14.47 -7.78
C HIS A 38 -10.29 13.65 -8.34
N GLU A 39 -11.51 14.18 -8.30
CA GLU A 39 -12.68 13.53 -8.93
C GLU A 39 -12.57 13.47 -10.44
N ALA A 40 -12.07 14.53 -11.08
CA ALA A 40 -11.81 14.54 -12.51
C ALA A 40 -10.74 13.50 -12.88
N ARG A 41 -9.68 13.37 -12.07
CA ARG A 41 -8.66 12.34 -12.25
C ARG A 41 -9.24 10.94 -12.08
N PHE A 42 -10.03 10.69 -11.04
CA PHE A 42 -10.69 9.41 -10.81
C PHE A 42 -11.56 9.00 -12.02
N ARG A 43 -12.37 9.92 -12.55
CA ARG A 43 -13.20 9.68 -13.75
C ARG A 43 -12.36 9.39 -14.99
N SER A 44 -11.30 10.17 -15.22
CA SER A 44 -10.37 9.96 -16.32
C SER A 44 -9.71 8.58 -16.27
N ILE A 45 -9.17 8.20 -15.11
CA ILE A 45 -8.49 6.91 -14.93
C ILE A 45 -9.48 5.75 -15.07
N SER A 46 -10.69 5.88 -14.51
CA SER A 46 -11.74 4.87 -14.65
C SER A 46 -12.11 4.66 -16.13
N THR A 47 -12.14 5.73 -16.91
CA THR A 47 -12.39 5.67 -18.36
C THR A 47 -11.23 5.02 -19.10
N GLU A 48 -9.98 5.37 -18.77
CA GLU A 48 -8.79 4.78 -19.38
C GLU A 48 -8.67 3.29 -19.07
N LEU A 49 -8.95 2.87 -17.83
CA LEU A 49 -8.97 1.45 -17.43
C LEU A 49 -10.06 0.67 -18.18
N ALA A 50 -11.26 1.24 -18.32
CA ALA A 50 -12.33 0.62 -19.10
C ALA A 50 -11.96 0.48 -20.58
N GLN A 51 -11.29 1.50 -21.15
CA GLN A 51 -10.76 1.44 -22.51
C GLN A 51 -9.69 0.35 -22.65
N LEU A 52 -8.76 0.23 -21.69
CA LEU A 52 -7.75 -0.82 -21.68
C LEU A 52 -8.40 -2.20 -21.71
N HIS A 53 -9.38 -2.46 -20.85
CA HIS A 53 -10.10 -3.73 -20.78
C HIS A 53 -10.92 -4.04 -22.05
N SER A 54 -11.29 -3.03 -22.84
CA SER A 54 -12.01 -3.23 -24.11
C SER A 54 -11.13 -3.76 -25.25
N TYR A 55 -9.80 -3.67 -25.11
CA TYR A 55 -8.82 -4.15 -26.08
C TYR A 55 -7.79 -5.09 -25.43
N PRO A 56 -8.21 -6.29 -24.97
CA PRO A 56 -7.28 -7.24 -24.38
C PRO A 56 -6.28 -7.76 -25.44
N PRO A 57 -4.99 -7.91 -25.09
CA PRO A 57 -3.97 -8.39 -26.02
C PRO A 57 -4.25 -9.83 -26.46
N ASP A 58 -4.00 -10.13 -27.75
CA ASP A 58 -4.20 -11.47 -28.29
C ASP A 58 -3.27 -12.48 -27.59
N ARG A 59 -3.82 -13.64 -27.21
CA ARG A 59 -3.09 -14.75 -26.59
C ARG A 59 -1.89 -15.24 -27.41
N LYS A 60 -1.86 -14.98 -28.71
CA LYS A 60 -0.76 -15.35 -29.62
C LYS A 60 0.39 -14.34 -29.64
N VAL A 61 0.20 -13.16 -29.05
CA VAL A 61 1.19 -12.08 -29.01
C VAL A 61 2.29 -12.41 -28.00
N LYS A 62 3.53 -12.10 -28.37
CA LYS A 62 4.73 -12.37 -27.56
C LYS A 62 4.64 -11.65 -26.21
N GLY A 63 5.11 -12.29 -25.14
CA GLY A 63 4.93 -11.87 -23.75
C GLY A 63 5.35 -10.45 -23.36
N ARG A 64 6.09 -9.72 -24.21
CA ARG A 64 6.43 -8.30 -23.97
C ARG A 64 5.18 -7.40 -23.94
N GLU A 65 4.27 -7.57 -24.89
CA GLU A 65 3.05 -6.75 -24.98
C GLU A 65 2.05 -7.12 -23.89
N LEU A 66 1.94 -8.42 -23.58
CA LEU A 66 1.14 -8.91 -22.47
C LEU A 66 1.63 -8.35 -21.12
N GLU A 67 2.94 -8.30 -20.91
CA GLU A 67 3.53 -7.70 -19.71
C GLU A 67 3.27 -6.19 -19.64
N GLU A 68 3.37 -5.46 -20.77
CA GLU A 68 3.06 -4.04 -20.81
C GLU A 68 1.59 -3.74 -20.51
N TYR A 69 0.67 -4.57 -21.03
CA TYR A 69 -0.75 -4.49 -20.71
C TYR A 69 -0.98 -4.67 -19.21
N ARG A 70 -0.41 -5.71 -18.60
CA ARG A 70 -0.54 -5.98 -17.15
C ARG A 70 0.00 -4.84 -16.31
N LEU A 71 1.16 -4.29 -16.66
CA LEU A 71 1.74 -3.16 -15.93
C LEU A 71 0.88 -1.89 -16.03
N ARG A 72 0.25 -1.65 -17.19
CA ARG A 72 -0.73 -0.55 -17.35
C ARG A 72 -1.99 -0.79 -16.53
N GLU A 73 -2.53 -2.00 -16.57
CA GLU A 73 -3.73 -2.39 -15.83
C GLU A 73 -3.53 -2.19 -14.32
N GLU A 74 -2.47 -2.78 -13.75
CA GLU A 74 -2.11 -2.65 -12.34
C GLU A 74 -1.90 -1.17 -11.95
N TYR A 75 -1.26 -0.38 -12.82
CA TYR A 75 -1.06 1.05 -12.57
C TYR A 75 -2.39 1.81 -12.53
N LEU A 76 -3.27 1.58 -13.50
CA LEU A 76 -4.55 2.28 -13.57
C LEU A 76 -5.49 1.87 -12.43
N GLU A 77 -5.49 0.60 -12.03
CA GLU A 77 -6.21 0.13 -10.84
C GLU A 77 -5.70 0.82 -9.57
N PHE A 78 -4.38 0.88 -9.39
CA PHE A 78 -3.77 1.56 -8.26
C PHE A 78 -4.13 3.05 -8.23
N GLU A 79 -4.00 3.76 -9.37
CA GLU A 79 -4.32 5.18 -9.47
C GLU A 79 -5.81 5.45 -9.26
N LYS A 80 -6.69 4.56 -9.73
CA LYS A 80 -8.14 4.65 -9.52
C LYS A 80 -8.44 4.64 -8.03
N THR A 81 -7.99 3.61 -7.30
CA THR A 81 -8.17 3.50 -5.85
C THR A 81 -7.56 4.69 -5.12
N ARG A 82 -6.37 5.15 -5.54
CA ARG A 82 -5.71 6.30 -4.93
C ARG A 82 -6.55 7.57 -5.04
N TYR A 83 -7.02 7.93 -6.23
CA TYR A 83 -7.81 9.14 -6.42
C TYR A 83 -9.23 9.03 -5.89
N GLU A 84 -9.79 7.82 -5.80
CA GLU A 84 -11.03 7.56 -5.06
C GLU A 84 -10.87 7.92 -3.59
N THR A 85 -9.83 7.36 -2.95
CA THR A 85 -9.51 7.65 -1.54
C THR A 85 -9.24 9.14 -1.32
N TYR A 86 -8.45 9.78 -2.17
CA TYR A 86 -8.17 11.22 -2.02
C TYR A 86 -9.42 12.09 -2.14
N SER A 87 -10.30 11.78 -3.10
CA SER A 87 -11.55 12.52 -3.28
C SER A 87 -12.44 12.37 -2.05
N MET A 88 -12.63 11.14 -1.60
CA MET A 88 -13.42 10.81 -0.40
C MET A 88 -12.90 11.52 0.85
N LEU A 89 -11.58 11.46 1.11
CA LEU A 89 -10.97 12.13 2.26
C LEU A 89 -11.14 13.64 2.22
N LEU A 90 -10.95 14.28 1.06
CA LEU A 90 -11.16 15.72 0.92
C LEU A 90 -12.61 16.11 1.14
N ARG A 91 -13.57 15.33 0.62
CA ARG A 91 -15.01 15.55 0.84
C ARG A 91 -15.38 15.40 2.31
N ALA A 92 -14.86 14.39 2.99
CA ALA A 92 -15.03 14.24 4.43
C ALA A 92 -14.45 15.46 5.17
N LYS A 93 -13.25 15.91 4.79
CA LYS A 93 -12.61 17.06 5.43
C LYS A 93 -13.40 18.35 5.23
N GLN A 94 -14.07 18.53 4.10
CA GLN A 94 -14.93 19.71 3.86
C GLN A 94 -16.17 19.73 4.76
N ARG A 95 -16.65 18.56 5.22
CA ARG A 95 -17.80 18.46 6.14
C ARG A 95 -17.39 18.62 7.61
N CYS A 96 -16.11 18.35 7.90
CA CYS A 96 -15.54 18.50 9.23
C CYS A 96 -15.03 19.94 9.39
N GLU A 97 -15.73 20.75 10.19
CA GLU A 97 -15.29 22.12 10.48
C GLU A 97 -14.17 22.16 11.52
N ASP A 98 -14.08 21.13 12.36
CA ASP A 98 -13.00 20.96 13.33
C ASP A 98 -11.78 20.29 12.71
N ASP A 99 -10.60 20.82 13.04
CA ASP A 99 -9.30 20.22 12.68
C ASP A 99 -8.92 19.04 13.62
N ASP A 100 -9.83 18.60 14.52
CA ASP A 100 -9.60 17.44 15.38
C ASP A 100 -9.63 16.15 14.56
N LEU A 101 -8.45 15.54 14.44
CA LEU A 101 -8.24 14.30 13.71
C LEU A 101 -9.07 13.13 14.26
N SER A 102 -9.34 13.11 15.56
CA SER A 102 -10.10 12.01 16.19
C SER A 102 -11.57 12.02 15.77
N VAL A 103 -12.17 13.21 15.63
CA VAL A 103 -13.54 13.41 15.14
C VAL A 103 -13.62 13.03 13.67
N PHE A 104 -12.63 13.46 12.88
CA PHE A 104 -12.53 13.11 11.46
C PHE A 104 -12.42 11.59 11.23
N GLU A 105 -11.59 10.90 12.01
CA GLU A 105 -11.45 9.44 11.95
C GLU A 105 -12.75 8.72 12.33
N ALA A 106 -13.42 9.14 13.41
CA ALA A 106 -14.69 8.55 13.83
C ALA A 106 -15.76 8.64 12.72
N MET A 107 -15.87 9.80 12.07
CA MET A 107 -16.79 10.02 10.96
C MET A 107 -16.48 9.12 9.75
N LEU A 108 -15.19 8.97 9.39
CA LEU A 108 -14.78 8.09 8.29
C LEU A 108 -15.08 6.61 8.58
N LEU A 109 -14.93 6.18 9.83
CA LEU A 109 -15.25 4.82 10.24
C LEU A 109 -16.76 4.55 10.19
N GLU A 110 -17.58 5.51 10.62
CA GLU A 110 -19.04 5.40 10.58
C GLU A 110 -19.56 5.30 9.14
N GLU A 111 -19.00 6.08 8.20
CA GLU A 111 -19.33 5.99 6.78
C GLU A 111 -18.85 4.68 6.11
N GLY A 112 -18.10 3.84 6.81
CA GLY A 112 -17.48 2.64 6.23
C GLY A 112 -16.45 2.95 5.14
N ALA A 113 -15.97 4.19 5.12
CA ALA A 113 -15.18 4.77 4.04
C ALA A 113 -13.75 4.21 4.01
N LEU A 114 -13.20 3.86 5.18
CA LEU A 114 -11.90 3.22 5.33
C LEU A 114 -11.92 2.18 6.46
N GLN A 115 -11.28 1.04 6.22
CA GLN A 115 -11.08 0.04 7.25
C GLN A 115 -9.85 0.38 8.09
N ARG A 116 -9.97 0.23 9.41
CA ARG A 116 -8.83 0.31 10.31
C ARG A 116 -7.94 -0.91 10.08
N ALA A 117 -6.77 -0.69 9.46
CA ALA A 117 -5.77 -1.72 9.30
C ALA A 117 -5.19 -2.08 10.67
N GLN A 118 -5.50 -3.28 11.16
CA GLN A 118 -4.85 -3.84 12.33
C GLN A 118 -3.46 -4.33 11.91
N SER A 119 -2.48 -3.42 11.91
CA SER A 119 -1.10 -3.75 11.52
C SER A 119 -0.43 -4.77 12.47
N SER A 120 -1.08 -5.10 13.59
CA SER A 120 -0.65 -6.10 14.55
C SER A 120 -1.84 -6.93 15.05
N PRO A 121 -1.89 -8.25 14.80
CA PRO A 121 -2.95 -9.12 15.33
C PRO A 121 -2.92 -9.26 16.87
N THR A 122 -1.88 -8.77 17.53
CA THR A 122 -1.65 -8.88 18.98
C THR A 122 -2.07 -7.64 19.80
N LEU A 123 -2.53 -6.56 19.16
CA LEU A 123 -3.04 -5.40 19.88
C LEU A 123 -4.57 -5.42 19.84
N GLN A 124 -5.18 -5.99 20.88
CA GLN A 124 -6.59 -5.82 21.15
C GLN A 124 -6.83 -4.36 21.54
N ASP A 125 -7.70 -3.69 20.80
CA ASP A 125 -8.14 -2.31 21.05
C ASP A 125 -8.82 -2.23 22.43
N SER A 126 -8.16 -1.63 23.41
CA SER A 126 -8.67 -1.42 24.78
C SER A 126 -9.60 -0.19 24.90
N SER A 127 -10.19 0.26 23.80
CA SER A 127 -11.05 1.45 23.74
C SER A 127 -12.43 1.30 24.39
N LEU A 128 -12.85 0.10 24.85
CA LEU A 128 -14.21 -0.08 25.40
C LEU A 128 -14.37 -0.16 26.92
N THR A 129 -13.34 0.05 27.75
CA THR A 129 -13.56 0.05 29.21
C THR A 129 -12.73 1.10 29.96
N CYS A 130 -13.15 2.37 29.94
CA CYS A 130 -12.93 3.23 31.10
C CYS A 130 -14.11 3.03 32.07
N SER A 131 -13.88 2.29 33.15
CA SER A 131 -14.74 2.32 34.33
C SER A 131 -13.86 2.17 35.55
N THR A 132 -13.57 3.32 36.15
CA THR A 132 -13.02 3.47 37.48
C THR A 132 -13.79 2.60 38.47
N ARG A 133 -13.09 1.73 39.21
CA ARG A 133 -13.41 1.48 40.62
C ARG A 133 -12.25 0.76 41.31
N ASP A 134 -11.77 1.44 42.34
CA ASP A 134 -10.72 1.06 43.27
C ASP A 134 -10.98 -0.28 43.96
N GLY A 135 -9.92 -1.01 44.26
CA GLY A 135 -10.00 -2.26 45.00
C GLY A 135 -8.63 -2.81 45.36
N ALA A 136 -8.05 -2.25 46.42
CA ALA A 136 -6.83 -2.75 47.05
C ALA A 136 -6.98 -4.19 47.56
N SER A 137 -5.92 -5.00 47.50
CA SER A 137 -5.49 -5.89 48.60
C SER A 137 -4.14 -6.59 48.31
N GLN A 138 -3.12 -6.11 49.02
CA GLN A 138 -2.13 -6.84 49.82
C GLN A 138 -1.49 -8.12 49.26
N SER A 139 -0.18 -7.99 49.03
CA SER A 139 0.80 -9.07 48.87
C SER A 139 1.22 -9.62 50.23
N THR A 140 1.19 -10.94 50.40
CA THR A 140 1.89 -11.68 51.47
C THR A 140 2.58 -12.91 50.89
N ALA A 141 3.67 -13.30 51.55
CA ALA A 141 4.83 -13.98 51.00
C ALA A 141 4.78 -15.53 51.02
N ALA A 142 5.79 -16.09 50.33
CA ALA A 142 6.56 -17.31 50.63
C ALA A 142 5.95 -18.70 50.35
N GLY A 143 6.75 -19.55 49.70
CA GLY A 143 6.59 -21.01 49.69
C GLY A 143 7.24 -21.69 48.48
N ALA A 144 8.46 -22.19 48.65
CA ALA A 144 9.17 -23.00 47.66
C ALA A 144 8.72 -24.47 47.70
N GLN A 145 8.46 -25.10 46.55
CA GLN A 145 8.71 -26.54 46.34
C GLN A 145 8.58 -26.97 44.86
N GLU A 146 9.70 -27.42 44.28
CA GLU A 146 9.80 -28.41 43.19
C GLU A 146 9.65 -29.83 43.82
N PRO A 147 9.24 -30.92 43.11
CA PRO A 147 9.89 -31.32 41.85
C PRO A 147 9.09 -32.15 40.80
N SER A 148 9.71 -32.25 39.62
CA SER A 148 9.80 -33.42 38.70
C SER A 148 8.59 -33.86 37.86
N GLY A 149 8.74 -33.77 36.53
CA GLY A 149 7.82 -34.37 35.56
C GLY A 149 8.24 -34.22 34.10
N ASN A 150 8.96 -35.22 33.60
CA ASN A 150 9.47 -35.50 32.25
C ASN A 150 8.57 -35.07 31.05
N GLY A 151 9.17 -34.54 29.98
CA GLY A 151 8.47 -34.37 28.68
C GLY A 151 9.31 -33.72 27.57
N ASN A 152 10.05 -34.53 26.82
CA ASN A 152 10.80 -34.15 25.62
C ASN A 152 9.96 -33.36 24.61
N ASN A 153 10.49 -32.24 24.09
CA ASN A 153 10.37 -31.95 22.67
C ASN A 153 11.49 -31.02 22.17
N SER A 154 12.34 -31.60 21.35
CA SER A 154 13.44 -30.97 20.61
C SER A 154 12.92 -29.97 19.58
N CYS A 155 13.30 -28.69 19.70
CA CYS A 155 13.29 -27.76 18.57
C CYS A 155 14.72 -27.32 18.25
N SER A 156 15.28 -27.93 17.21
CA SER A 156 16.60 -27.64 16.67
C SER A 156 16.66 -26.19 16.16
N ARG A 157 17.39 -25.33 16.88
CA ARG A 157 17.78 -23.99 16.39
C ARG A 157 18.83 -24.15 15.29
N GLY A 158 18.39 -24.09 14.04
CA GLY A 158 19.29 -23.94 12.89
C GLY A 158 19.95 -22.56 12.91
N GLN A 159 21.27 -22.52 13.15
CA GLN A 159 22.12 -21.36 12.91
C GLN A 159 22.16 -21.07 11.40
N GLY A 160 21.46 -20.03 10.96
CA GLY A 160 21.68 -19.43 9.64
C GLY A 160 22.95 -18.57 9.66
N GLN A 161 24.05 -19.10 9.13
CA GLN A 161 25.28 -18.34 8.87
C GLN A 161 25.02 -17.19 7.89
N ARG A 162 25.01 -15.95 8.40
CA ARG A 162 24.98 -14.72 7.60
C ARG A 162 26.32 -14.57 6.85
N HIS A 163 26.37 -15.01 5.60
CA HIS A 163 27.53 -14.80 4.73
C HIS A 163 27.51 -13.38 4.15
N SER A 164 28.51 -12.58 4.54
CA SER A 164 28.76 -11.22 4.06
C SER A 164 29.53 -11.25 2.72
N TYR A 165 28.91 -10.76 1.64
CA TYR A 165 29.58 -10.57 0.35
C TYR A 165 30.44 -9.31 0.35
N ARG A 166 31.67 -9.42 0.84
CA ARG A 166 32.76 -8.49 0.50
C ARG A 166 34.04 -9.29 0.34
N GLN A 167 34.30 -9.73 -0.88
CA GLN A 167 35.62 -9.76 -1.52
C GLN A 167 35.61 -10.63 -2.78
N ALA A 168 35.68 -9.98 -3.94
CA ALA A 168 36.34 -10.54 -5.12
C ALA A 168 36.67 -9.39 -6.08
N VAL A 169 37.70 -8.62 -5.76
CA VAL A 169 38.51 -7.91 -6.76
C VAL A 169 39.94 -8.33 -6.48
N ARG A 170 40.50 -9.19 -7.33
CA ARG A 170 41.95 -9.30 -7.47
C ARG A 170 42.30 -9.22 -8.95
N LYS A 171 43.33 -8.40 -9.17
CA LYS A 171 44.07 -8.17 -10.41
C LYS A 171 44.82 -9.41 -10.85
#